data_AF-A0A942FHP2-F1
#
_entry.id   AF-A0A942FHP2-F1
#
_cell.length_a   1.000
_cell.length_b   1.000
_cell.length_c   1.000
_cell.angle_alpha   90.00
_cell.angle_beta   90.00
_cell.angle_gamma   90.00
#
_symmetry.space_group_name_H-M   'P 1'
#
loop_
_entity.id
_entity.type
_entity.pdbx_description
1 polymer ?
#
loop_
_entity_poly.entity_id
_entity_poly.type
_entity_poly.pdbx_seq_one_letter_code
_entity_poly.pdbx_strand_id
1 'polypeptide(L)'
;MFQKLLKKIARELKETSIPYMVIGGQAILLYGEPRLTRDIDITLGINVDQLDKVLAIASTLKLNVLVENEREFVQRTMVLPVMEEESGIRVDFIFSFSPYEKLAIERAREVRLGRTPVRFGSLEDVVIHKVIAGRPRDIEDVRSILLKNTNYDSGHIEKWLKEFDASLGENFLALFRNILKEIE
;
A
#
# COMPACT_ATOMS: atom_id res chain seq x y z
N MET A 1 -12.69 -9.85 10.25
CA MET A 1 -13.29 -8.67 9.60
C MET A 1 -12.46 -8.23 8.39
N PHE A 2 -11.24 -7.69 8.59
CA PHE A 2 -10.31 -7.31 7.50
C PHE A 2 -10.13 -8.35 6.40
N GLN A 3 -9.85 -9.61 6.75
CA GLN A 3 -9.71 -10.67 5.74
C GLN A 3 -10.98 -10.87 4.90
N LYS A 4 -12.19 -10.70 5.47
CA LYS A 4 -13.45 -10.83 4.70
C LYS A 4 -13.51 -9.73 3.64
N LEU A 5 -13.26 -8.48 4.04
CA LEU A 5 -13.29 -7.32 3.16
C LEU A 5 -12.18 -7.37 2.10
N LEU A 6 -10.94 -7.69 2.48
CA LEU A 6 -9.81 -7.88 1.55
C LEU A 6 -10.12 -8.92 0.48
N LYS A 7 -10.75 -10.04 0.85
CA LYS A 7 -11.15 -11.07 -0.12
C LYS A 7 -12.22 -10.59 -1.10
N LYS A 8 -13.17 -9.77 -0.64
CA LYS A 8 -14.19 -9.16 -1.52
C LYS A 8 -13.53 -8.19 -2.50
N ILE A 9 -12.72 -7.25 -1.99
CA ILE A 9 -12.00 -6.27 -2.81
C ILE A 9 -11.08 -6.94 -3.83
N ALA A 10 -10.31 -7.95 -3.41
CA ALA A 10 -9.42 -8.69 -4.29
C ALA A 10 -10.15 -9.36 -5.47
N ARG A 11 -11.38 -9.85 -5.25
CA ARG A 11 -12.19 -10.45 -6.32
C ARG A 11 -12.65 -9.40 -7.32
N GLU A 12 -13.22 -8.29 -6.83
CA GLU A 12 -13.68 -7.21 -7.69
C GLU A 12 -12.55 -6.57 -8.51
N LEU A 13 -11.39 -6.32 -7.89
CA LEU A 13 -10.22 -5.80 -8.61
C LEU A 13 -9.71 -6.78 -9.67
N LYS A 14 -9.78 -8.09 -9.39
CA LYS A 14 -9.43 -9.13 -10.36
C LYS A 14 -10.42 -9.18 -11.52
N GLU A 15 -11.73 -9.15 -11.24
CA GLU A 15 -12.79 -9.20 -12.25
C GLU A 15 -12.76 -7.98 -13.17
N THR A 16 -12.43 -6.81 -12.63
CA THR A 16 -12.25 -5.56 -13.39
C THR A 16 -10.87 -5.40 -14.02
N SER A 17 -9.97 -6.38 -13.84
CA SER A 17 -8.59 -6.37 -14.33
C SER A 17 -7.78 -5.13 -13.89
N ILE A 18 -8.00 -4.65 -12.66
CA ILE A 18 -7.24 -3.56 -12.07
C ILE A 18 -6.03 -4.14 -11.32
N PRO A 19 -4.79 -3.90 -11.78
CA PRO A 19 -3.60 -4.27 -11.03
C PRO A 19 -3.58 -3.54 -9.70
N TYR A 20 -3.19 -4.22 -8.62
CA TYR A 20 -3.18 -3.61 -7.30
C TYR A 20 -2.17 -4.28 -6.37
N MET A 21 -1.88 -3.61 -5.27
CA MET A 21 -1.25 -4.22 -4.11
C MET A 21 -1.78 -3.63 -2.81
N VAL A 22 -2.00 -4.49 -1.81
CA VAL A 22 -2.28 -4.07 -0.43
C VAL A 22 -0.98 -3.63 0.21
N ILE A 23 -0.96 -2.42 0.75
CA ILE A 23 0.20 -1.81 1.41
C ILE A 23 -0.15 -1.47 2.87
N GLY A 24 0.55 -0.50 3.45
CA GLY A 24 0.20 0.07 4.74
C GLY A 24 0.22 -0.94 5.89
N GLY A 25 -0.61 -0.70 6.91
CA GLY A 25 -0.61 -1.52 8.13
C GLY A 25 -0.92 -3.00 7.89
N GLN A 26 -1.75 -3.32 6.90
CA GLN A 26 -2.10 -4.71 6.56
C GLN A 26 -0.90 -5.48 5.99
N ALA A 27 -0.04 -4.83 5.19
CA ALA A 27 1.16 -5.45 4.65
C ALA A 27 2.25 -5.69 5.73
N ILE A 28 2.30 -4.83 6.75
CA ILE A 28 3.22 -5.01 7.90
C ILE A 28 2.99 -6.35 8.62
N LEU A 29 1.73 -6.80 8.70
CA LEU A 29 1.39 -8.07 9.35
C LEU A 29 2.08 -9.30 8.71
N LEU A 30 2.57 -9.18 7.48
CA LEU A 30 3.29 -10.25 6.79
C LEU A 30 4.77 -10.30 7.14
N TYR A 31 5.39 -9.14 7.38
CA TYR A 31 6.84 -9.01 7.41
C TYR A 31 7.40 -8.57 8.76
N GLY A 32 6.68 -7.74 9.51
CA GLY A 32 7.12 -7.17 10.78
C GLY A 32 6.41 -7.76 12.00
N GLU A 33 6.42 -6.98 13.08
CA GLU A 33 5.67 -7.24 14.31
C GLU A 33 4.18 -6.91 14.13
N PRO A 34 3.28 -7.84 14.45
CA PRO A 34 1.85 -7.58 14.38
C PRO A 34 1.46 -6.38 15.24
N ARG A 35 0.72 -5.45 14.64
CA ARG A 35 0.17 -4.30 15.34
C ARG A 35 -1.27 -4.03 14.94
N LEU A 36 -1.95 -3.25 15.77
CA LEU A 36 -3.27 -2.76 15.41
C LEU A 36 -3.17 -1.82 14.18
N THR A 37 -3.99 -2.10 13.18
CA THR A 37 -4.27 -1.26 12.01
C THR A 37 -5.78 -1.13 11.91
N ARG A 38 -6.24 0.05 11.50
CA ARG A 38 -7.67 0.41 11.51
C ARG A 38 -8.27 0.46 10.11
N ASP A 39 -7.42 0.32 9.11
CA ASP A 39 -7.65 0.66 7.72
C ASP A 39 -7.02 -0.39 6.79
N ILE A 40 -7.40 -0.30 5.53
CA ILE A 40 -6.80 -1.04 4.43
C ILE A 40 -6.33 -0.01 3.40
N ASP A 41 -5.04 -0.01 3.11
CA ASP A 41 -4.45 0.83 2.07
C ASP A 41 -4.18 -0.01 0.82
N ILE A 42 -4.68 0.43 -0.34
CA ILE A 42 -4.56 -0.29 -1.61
C ILE A 42 -4.07 0.66 -2.69
N THR A 43 -2.86 0.42 -3.20
CA THR A 43 -2.41 1.08 -4.42
C THR A 43 -3.00 0.39 -5.64
N LEU A 44 -3.58 1.16 -6.54
CA LEU A 44 -4.18 0.75 -7.80
C LEU A 44 -3.29 1.18 -8.97
N GLY A 45 -2.99 0.26 -9.88
CA GLY A 45 -2.20 0.47 -11.10
C GLY A 45 -2.98 1.16 -12.22
N ILE A 46 -3.82 2.13 -11.88
CA ILE A 46 -4.66 2.92 -12.78
C ILE A 46 -4.58 4.39 -12.39
N ASN A 47 -4.88 5.27 -13.35
CA ASN A 47 -4.92 6.70 -13.12
C ASN A 47 -6.35 7.16 -12.77
N VAL A 48 -6.49 8.40 -12.30
CA VAL A 48 -7.75 9.00 -11.84
C VAL A 48 -8.79 9.16 -12.93
N ASP A 49 -8.39 9.08 -14.21
CA ASP A 49 -9.28 9.01 -15.36
C ASP A 49 -10.19 7.76 -15.32
N GLN A 50 -9.78 6.72 -14.60
CA GLN A 50 -10.53 5.48 -14.39
C GLN A 50 -11.25 5.43 -13.04
N LEU A 51 -11.44 6.59 -12.38
CA LEU A 51 -12.18 6.69 -11.10
C LEU A 51 -13.53 5.98 -11.13
N ASP A 52 -14.27 6.08 -12.25
CA ASP A 52 -15.61 5.48 -12.38
C ASP A 52 -15.58 3.95 -12.19
N LYS A 53 -14.48 3.27 -12.56
CA LYS A 53 -14.32 1.83 -12.28
C LYS A 53 -14.22 1.54 -10.79
N VAL A 54 -13.50 2.39 -10.05
CA VAL A 54 -13.30 2.23 -8.60
C VAL A 54 -14.59 2.57 -7.84
N LEU A 55 -15.34 3.58 -8.31
CA LEU A 55 -16.66 3.90 -7.78
C LEU A 55 -17.66 2.76 -8.01
N ALA A 56 -17.62 2.10 -9.17
CA ALA A 56 -18.43 0.91 -9.43
C ALA A 56 -18.09 -0.23 -8.46
N ILE A 57 -16.80 -0.49 -8.19
CA ILE A 57 -16.36 -1.47 -7.19
C ILE A 57 -16.86 -1.09 -5.79
N ALA A 58 -16.71 0.17 -5.39
CA ALA A 58 -17.19 0.66 -4.11
C ALA A 58 -18.70 0.44 -3.96
N SER A 59 -19.48 0.73 -5.01
CA SER A 59 -20.93 0.49 -5.05
C SER A 59 -21.27 -1.00 -4.91
N THR A 60 -20.64 -1.88 -5.71
CA THR A 60 -20.83 -3.35 -5.65
C THR A 60 -20.55 -3.90 -4.26
N LEU A 61 -19.51 -3.38 -3.60
CA LEU A 61 -19.08 -3.81 -2.28
C LEU A 61 -19.80 -3.11 -1.13
N LYS A 62 -20.73 -2.18 -1.42
CA LYS A 62 -21.44 -1.35 -0.44
C LYS A 62 -20.47 -0.56 0.45
N LEU A 63 -19.46 0.04 -0.17
CA LEU A 63 -18.50 0.93 0.47
C LEU A 63 -18.95 2.38 0.26
N ASN A 64 -19.10 3.10 1.35
CA ASN A 64 -19.48 4.51 1.32
C ASN A 64 -18.25 5.37 1.05
N VAL A 65 -18.35 6.27 0.06
CA VAL A 65 -17.33 7.30 -0.17
C VAL A 65 -17.35 8.29 0.99
N LEU A 66 -16.16 8.64 1.51
CA LEU A 66 -16.01 9.47 2.71
C LEU A 66 -15.75 10.95 2.42
N VAL A 67 -15.83 11.37 1.16
CA VAL A 67 -15.51 12.72 0.70
C VAL A 67 -16.64 13.28 -0.13
N GLU A 68 -16.81 14.60 -0.06
CA GLU A 68 -17.66 15.35 -0.97
C GLU A 68 -16.88 15.67 -2.26
N ASN A 69 -17.59 15.83 -3.39
CA ASN A 69 -16.98 16.13 -4.69
C ASN A 69 -15.82 15.16 -5.02
N GLU A 70 -16.10 13.86 -4.98
CA GLU A 70 -15.08 12.80 -5.02
C GLU A 70 -14.14 12.90 -6.22
N ARG A 71 -14.63 13.38 -7.37
CA ARG A 71 -13.80 13.58 -8.56
C ARG A 71 -12.73 14.65 -8.35
N GLU A 72 -13.09 15.79 -7.78
CA GLU A 72 -12.14 16.86 -7.46
C GLU A 72 -11.15 16.41 -6.37
N PHE A 73 -11.67 15.76 -5.33
CA PHE A 73 -10.84 15.23 -4.24
C PHE A 73 -9.78 14.25 -4.76
N VAL A 74 -10.20 13.27 -5.56
CA VAL A 74 -9.30 12.26 -6.13
C VAL A 74 -8.31 12.89 -7.10
N GLN A 75 -8.72 13.86 -7.94
CA GLN A 75 -7.80 14.56 -8.83
C GLN A 75 -6.68 15.31 -8.09
N ARG A 76 -6.99 15.86 -6.90
CA ARG A 76 -6.01 16.60 -6.09
C ARG A 76 -5.13 15.71 -5.23
N THR A 77 -5.67 14.61 -4.71
CA THR A 77 -5.02 13.80 -3.67
C THR A 77 -4.53 12.45 -4.17
N MET A 78 -5.03 11.99 -5.32
CA MET A 78 -4.84 10.63 -5.83
C MET A 78 -5.43 9.54 -4.93
N VAL A 79 -6.35 9.88 -3.99
CA VAL A 79 -6.93 8.92 -3.05
C VAL A 79 -8.46 8.99 -3.07
N LEU A 80 -9.11 7.83 -3.13
CA LEU A 80 -10.54 7.67 -2.85
C LEU A 80 -10.72 6.93 -1.51
N PRO A 81 -10.99 7.65 -0.41
CA PRO A 81 -11.29 7.04 0.87
C PRO A 81 -12.74 6.55 0.91
N VAL A 82 -12.93 5.29 1.31
CA VAL A 82 -14.25 4.65 1.45
C VAL A 82 -14.37 3.89 2.77
N MET A 83 -15.58 3.50 3.18
CA MET A 83 -15.81 2.72 4.40
C MET A 83 -16.87 1.64 4.20
N GLU A 84 -16.60 0.42 4.67
CA GLU A 84 -17.61 -0.65 4.76
C GLU A 84 -18.47 -0.40 6.01
N GLU A 85 -19.77 -0.10 5.84
CA GLU A 85 -20.67 0.20 6.96
C GLU A 85 -20.78 -0.96 7.97
N GLU A 86 -20.84 -2.20 7.49
CA GLU A 86 -21.00 -3.41 8.32
C GLU A 86 -19.87 -3.54 9.36
N SER A 87 -18.64 -3.18 8.97
CA SER A 87 -17.45 -3.37 9.78
C SER A 87 -16.85 -2.08 10.35
N GLY A 88 -17.25 -0.91 9.84
CA GLY A 88 -16.59 0.36 10.10
C GLY A 88 -15.13 0.41 9.64
N ILE A 89 -14.75 -0.41 8.66
CA ILE A 89 -13.35 -0.45 8.17
C ILE A 89 -13.23 0.57 7.05
N ARG A 90 -12.27 1.50 7.22
CA ARG A 90 -11.86 2.42 6.17
C ARG A 90 -10.94 1.71 5.17
N VAL A 91 -11.13 1.99 3.90
CA VAL A 91 -10.28 1.56 2.80
C VAL A 91 -9.86 2.79 2.01
N ASP A 92 -8.57 2.98 1.81
CA ASP A 92 -8.05 4.04 0.95
C ASP A 92 -7.58 3.42 -0.37
N PHE A 93 -8.29 3.75 -1.45
CA PHE A 93 -7.87 3.40 -2.82
C PHE A 93 -6.95 4.50 -3.35
N ILE A 94 -5.69 4.18 -3.55
CA ILE A 94 -4.64 5.12 -3.96
C ILE A 94 -4.36 4.89 -5.45
N PHE A 95 -4.66 5.90 -6.28
CA PHE A 95 -4.40 5.86 -7.72
C PHE A 95 -2.93 6.13 -7.97
N SER A 96 -2.24 5.21 -8.64
CA SER A 96 -0.85 5.44 -9.00
C SER A 96 -0.47 4.78 -10.31
N PHE A 97 0.32 5.50 -11.11
CA PHE A 97 0.78 5.05 -12.42
C PHE A 97 2.27 5.35 -12.65
N SER A 98 3.01 5.68 -11.59
CA SER A 98 4.45 5.96 -11.69
C SER A 98 5.22 4.71 -12.13
N PRO A 99 6.41 4.86 -12.74
CA PRO A 99 7.25 3.72 -13.10
C PRO A 99 7.59 2.83 -11.91
N TYR A 100 7.84 3.43 -10.74
CA TYR A 100 8.03 2.71 -9.48
C TYR A 100 6.82 1.87 -9.11
N GLU A 101 5.62 2.47 -9.10
CA GLU A 101 4.41 1.80 -8.62
C GLU A 101 3.96 0.67 -9.54
N LYS A 102 4.19 0.82 -10.86
CA LYS A 102 4.01 -0.30 -11.79
C LYS A 102 4.91 -1.47 -11.43
N LEU A 103 6.20 -1.22 -11.19
CA LEU A 103 7.15 -2.26 -10.78
C LEU A 103 6.80 -2.87 -9.42
N ALA A 104 6.41 -2.06 -8.44
CA ALA A 104 6.03 -2.53 -7.10
C ALA A 104 4.77 -3.42 -7.15
N ILE A 105 3.77 -3.04 -7.97
CA ILE A 105 2.57 -3.86 -8.21
C ILE A 105 2.92 -5.17 -8.90
N GLU A 106 3.85 -5.19 -9.86
CA GLU A 106 4.32 -6.42 -10.50
C GLU A 106 5.03 -7.34 -9.50
N ARG A 107 5.90 -6.77 -8.65
CA ARG A 107 6.63 -7.45 -7.56
C ARG A 107 5.76 -7.88 -6.39
N ALA A 108 4.51 -7.40 -6.31
CA ALA A 108 3.61 -7.76 -5.22
C ALA A 108 3.49 -9.28 -5.06
N ARG A 109 3.39 -9.74 -3.81
CA ARG A 109 3.32 -11.17 -3.46
C ARG A 109 1.88 -11.61 -3.34
N GLU A 110 1.57 -12.78 -3.89
CA GLU A 110 0.27 -13.41 -3.67
C GLU A 110 0.25 -14.07 -2.28
N VAL A 111 -0.70 -13.65 -1.45
CA VAL A 111 -1.00 -14.25 -0.14
C VAL A 111 -2.40 -14.84 -0.18
N ARG A 112 -2.52 -16.12 0.20
CA ARG A 112 -3.82 -16.79 0.23
C ARG A 112 -4.56 -16.50 1.52
N LEU A 113 -5.65 -15.74 1.42
CA LEU A 113 -6.64 -15.59 2.49
C LEU A 113 -7.74 -16.65 2.31
N GLY A 114 -7.55 -17.80 2.94
CA GLY A 114 -8.34 -18.99 2.65
C GLY A 114 -8.13 -19.45 1.20
N ARG A 115 -9.20 -19.46 0.38
CA ARG A 115 -9.13 -19.82 -1.05
C ARG A 115 -8.92 -18.63 -1.99
N THR A 116 -8.90 -17.41 -1.47
CA THR A 116 -8.83 -16.20 -2.31
C THR A 116 -7.40 -15.66 -2.30
N PRO A 117 -6.73 -15.58 -3.45
CA PRO A 117 -5.43 -14.94 -3.56
C PRO A 117 -5.59 -13.42 -3.44
N VAL A 118 -4.73 -12.79 -2.65
CA VAL A 118 -4.69 -11.33 -2.47
C VAL A 118 -3.26 -10.85 -2.70
N ARG A 119 -3.09 -9.79 -3.50
CA ARG A 119 -1.79 -9.18 -3.79
C ARG A 119 -1.40 -8.23 -2.67
N PHE A 120 -0.29 -8.50 -2.00
CA PHE A 120 0.32 -7.62 -0.99
C PHE A 120 1.66 -7.07 -1.50
N GLY A 121 2.04 -5.86 -1.11
CA GLY A 121 3.35 -5.30 -1.43
C GLY A 121 4.48 -6.26 -1.07
N SER A 122 5.55 -6.25 -1.86
CA SER A 122 6.77 -7.00 -1.50
C SER A 122 7.38 -6.43 -0.22
N LEU A 123 8.27 -7.19 0.42
CA LEU A 123 8.91 -6.73 1.65
C LEU A 123 9.66 -5.40 1.41
N GLU A 124 10.44 -5.35 0.33
CA GLU A 124 11.26 -4.19 -0.01
C GLU A 124 10.39 -2.97 -0.36
N ASP A 125 9.32 -3.17 -1.13
CA ASP A 125 8.43 -2.07 -1.54
C ASP A 125 7.60 -1.55 -0.35
N VAL A 126 7.25 -2.42 0.62
CA VAL A 126 6.67 -1.99 1.90
C VAL A 126 7.66 -1.15 2.71
N VAL A 127 8.94 -1.54 2.77
CA VAL A 127 9.99 -0.74 3.41
C VAL A 127 10.14 0.62 2.74
N ILE A 128 10.21 0.67 1.40
CA ILE A 128 10.31 1.92 0.65
C ILE A 128 9.13 2.86 1.00
N HIS A 129 7.89 2.36 0.99
CA HIS A 129 6.72 3.16 1.33
C HIS A 129 6.78 3.72 2.76
N LYS A 130 7.29 2.93 3.71
CA LYS A 130 7.43 3.34 5.11
C LYS A 130 8.53 4.38 5.32
N VAL A 131 9.67 4.22 4.65
CA VAL A 131 10.76 5.21 4.69
C VAL A 131 10.29 6.55 4.11
N ILE A 132 9.57 6.53 2.99
CA ILE A 132 9.02 7.75 2.39
C ILE A 132 7.98 8.41 3.31
N ALA A 133 7.11 7.62 3.95
CA ALA A 133 6.12 8.14 4.88
C ALA A 133 6.75 8.76 6.15
N GLY A 134 7.88 8.20 6.63
CA GLY A 134 8.76 8.83 7.60
C GLY A 134 8.21 9.05 9.02
N ARG A 135 6.94 8.67 9.31
CA ARG A 135 6.35 8.87 10.65
C ARG A 135 7.06 7.98 11.67
N PRO A 136 7.12 8.36 12.96
CA PRO A 136 7.81 7.56 13.98
C PRO A 136 7.46 6.07 13.97
N ARG A 137 6.16 5.76 13.83
CA ARG A 137 5.67 4.38 13.72
C ARG A 137 6.13 3.67 12.44
N ASP A 138 6.24 4.39 11.34
CA ASP A 138 6.72 3.80 10.08
C ASP A 138 8.20 3.42 10.20
N ILE A 139 9.01 4.20 10.92
CA ILE A 139 10.41 3.86 11.20
C ILE A 139 10.51 2.63 12.10
N GLU A 140 9.67 2.52 13.13
CA GLU A 140 9.56 1.31 13.97
C GLU A 140 9.16 0.07 13.15
N ASP A 141 8.16 0.21 12.27
CA ASP A 141 7.71 -0.84 11.35
C ASP A 141 8.89 -1.29 10.44
N VAL A 142 9.69 -0.36 9.89
CA VAL A 142 10.88 -0.68 9.08
C VAL A 142 11.91 -1.46 9.89
N ARG A 143 12.29 -0.99 11.09
CA ARG A 143 13.25 -1.70 11.96
C ARG A 143 12.80 -3.14 12.21
N SER A 144 11.53 -3.32 12.56
CA SER A 144 10.94 -4.62 12.83
C SER A 144 10.99 -5.55 11.60
N ILE A 145 10.66 -5.04 10.41
CA ILE A 145 10.74 -5.82 9.17
C ILE A 145 12.16 -6.29 8.91
N LEU A 146 13.15 -5.39 8.98
CA LEU A 146 14.53 -5.70 8.62
C LEU A 146 15.19 -6.67 9.61
N LEU A 147 14.91 -6.53 10.92
CA LEU A 147 15.39 -7.47 11.93
C LEU A 147 14.85 -8.88 11.75
N LYS A 148 13.59 -9.02 11.31
CA LYS A 148 12.93 -10.31 11.13
C LYS A 148 13.26 -11.00 9.81
N ASN A 149 13.69 -10.25 8.81
CA ASN A 149 13.95 -10.74 7.47
C ASN A 149 15.35 -10.30 7.06
N THR A 150 16.36 -11.16 7.20
CA THR A 150 17.76 -10.79 6.95
C THR A 150 18.19 -10.89 5.48
N ASN A 151 17.41 -11.58 4.64
CA ASN A 151 17.73 -11.84 3.23
C ASN A 151 16.93 -10.95 2.25
N TYR A 152 16.66 -9.71 2.62
CA TYR A 152 15.97 -8.75 1.75
C TYR A 152 16.93 -8.13 0.72
N ASP A 153 16.38 -7.65 -0.39
CA ASP A 153 17.15 -6.95 -1.42
C ASP A 153 17.36 -5.48 -1.04
N SER A 154 18.43 -5.20 -0.28
CA SER A 154 18.81 -3.84 0.10
C SER A 154 19.17 -2.98 -1.11
N GLY A 155 19.70 -3.58 -2.18
CA GLY A 155 20.07 -2.87 -3.41
C GLY A 155 18.85 -2.27 -4.12
N HIS A 156 17.73 -2.99 -4.18
CA HIS A 156 16.46 -2.48 -4.71
C HIS A 156 15.93 -1.31 -3.87
N ILE A 157 15.97 -1.42 -2.53
CA ILE A 157 15.54 -0.34 -1.62
C ILE A 157 16.40 0.91 -1.83
N GLU A 158 17.73 0.77 -1.76
CA GLU A 158 18.63 1.91 -1.91
C GLU A 158 18.51 2.58 -3.28
N LYS A 159 18.34 1.79 -4.35
CA LYS A 159 18.13 2.31 -5.70
C LYS A 159 16.91 3.24 -5.75
N TRP A 160 15.75 2.77 -5.28
CA TRP A 160 14.52 3.54 -5.39
C TRP A 160 14.50 4.74 -4.45
N LEU A 161 15.00 4.60 -3.22
CA LEU A 161 15.11 5.75 -2.31
C LEU A 161 16.02 6.83 -2.90
N LYS A 162 17.10 6.46 -3.59
CA LYS A 162 17.95 7.42 -4.31
C LYS A 162 17.22 8.12 -5.46
N GLU A 163 16.40 7.39 -6.21
CA GLU A 163 15.58 7.98 -7.28
C GLU A 163 14.53 8.95 -6.71
N PHE A 164 13.95 8.64 -5.56
CA PHE A 164 13.03 9.55 -4.85
C PHE A 164 13.72 10.77 -4.28
N ASP A 165 14.90 10.62 -3.67
CA ASP A 165 15.71 11.76 -3.20
C ASP A 165 16.00 12.74 -4.34
N ALA A 166 16.41 12.23 -5.50
CA ALA A 166 16.68 13.04 -6.68
C ALA A 166 15.43 13.75 -7.24
N SER A 167 14.26 13.11 -7.12
CA SER A 167 12.99 13.63 -7.67
C SER A 167 12.26 14.59 -6.74
N LEU A 168 12.39 14.39 -5.42
CA LEU A 168 11.63 15.10 -4.39
C LEU A 168 12.47 16.08 -3.57
N GLY A 169 13.81 16.04 -3.67
CA GLY A 169 14.69 16.90 -2.90
C GLY A 169 14.78 16.54 -1.42
N GLU A 170 14.58 15.26 -1.10
CA GLU A 170 14.53 14.71 0.25
C GLU A 170 15.76 13.82 0.54
N ASN A 171 15.86 13.26 1.76
CA ASN A 171 16.99 12.43 2.20
C ASN A 171 16.56 11.03 2.70
N PHE A 172 15.66 10.37 1.98
CA PHE A 172 15.14 9.06 2.30
C PHE A 172 16.22 7.97 2.33
N LEU A 173 17.20 8.01 1.42
CA LEU A 173 18.30 7.03 1.42
C LEU A 173 19.15 7.16 2.68
N ALA A 174 19.42 8.40 3.12
CA ALA A 174 20.16 8.65 4.35
C ALA A 174 19.39 8.16 5.57
N LEU A 175 18.08 8.40 5.63
CA LEU A 175 17.19 7.86 6.67
C LEU A 175 17.26 6.33 6.72
N PHE A 176 17.09 5.65 5.59
CA PHE A 176 17.18 4.19 5.54
C PHE A 176 18.54 3.66 6.02
N ARG A 177 19.65 4.26 5.58
CA ARG A 177 20.99 3.88 6.04
C ARG A 177 21.20 4.12 7.53
N ASN A 178 20.59 5.16 8.11
CA ASN A 178 20.65 5.37 9.55
C ASN A 178 19.89 4.29 10.30
N ILE A 179 18.71 3.88 9.80
CA ILE A 179 17.96 2.76 10.37
C ILE A 179 18.80 1.48 10.37
N LEU A 180 19.51 1.18 9.27
CA LEU A 180 20.38 0.01 9.19
C LEU A 180 21.47 0.01 10.27
N LYS A 181 22.14 1.14 10.49
CA LYS A 181 23.18 1.27 11.52
C LYS A 181 22.66 1.09 12.96
N GLU A 182 21.39 1.38 13.20
CA GLU A 182 20.78 1.25 14.53
C GLU A 182 20.37 -0.19 14.86
N ILE A 183 20.22 -1.05 13.85
CA ILE A 183 19.79 -2.45 14.00
C ILE A 183 20.93 -3.46 13.82
N GLU A 184 22.12 -3.01 13.41
CA GLU A 184 23.39 -3.76 13.43
C GLU A 184 23.95 -3.88 14.87
#